data_AF-A0A543ID68-F1
#
_entry.id   AF-A0A543ID68-F1
#
_cell.length_a   1.000
_cell.length_b   1.000
_cell.length_c   1.000
_cell.angle_alpha   90.00
_cell.angle_beta   90.00
_cell.angle_gamma   90.00
#
_symmetry.space_group_name_H-M   'P 1'
#
loop_
_entity.id
_entity.type
_entity.pdbx_description
1 polymer ?
#
loop_
_entity_poly.entity_id
_entity_poly.type
_entity_poly.pdbx_seq_one_letter_code
_entity_poly.pdbx_strand_id
1 'polypeptide(L)'
;MEISLDLLLPRDAASVPATRRLLNAALTALGVEEDIRVDIGVMLTEACTNVIKHAEHGALYTVRASIQDRRCQIKVIDCGTGFDAAGIPSPEPAAENGRGLMIMQTLADGVRYRTFLQDGALVSLEKNLRYGEDSLGGLLLADSRVPVMTDAEAEMEEFATRLFDMARRGDAVELIGYVDAGVPPNLSNDKGDTLLMLAAYHGHADTVRALAARGADPERANDRGQRPLAGAVFKKEAEVVRALLEAGADPRAGSPSAVETAKMFGHTEFLAWFEEAAPPPA
;
A
#
# COMPACT_ATOMS: atom_id res chain seq x y z
N MET A 1 -3.71 1.05 -17.71
CA MET A 1 -4.95 1.84 -17.82
C MET A 1 -5.50 2.08 -16.43
N GLU A 2 -5.78 3.33 -16.06
CA GLU A 2 -6.26 3.68 -14.72
C GLU A 2 -7.53 4.55 -14.79
N ILE A 3 -8.58 4.12 -14.09
CA ILE A 3 -9.82 4.87 -13.89
C ILE A 3 -10.11 4.87 -12.38
N SER A 4 -10.42 6.02 -11.79
CA SER A 4 -10.80 6.13 -10.38
C SER A 4 -12.04 7.00 -10.21
N LEU A 5 -12.94 6.57 -9.35
CA LEU A 5 -14.17 7.28 -8.97
C LEU A 5 -14.23 7.35 -7.44
N ASP A 6 -14.38 8.57 -6.92
CA ASP A 6 -14.40 8.83 -5.48
C ASP A 6 -15.78 9.33 -5.05
N LEU A 7 -16.27 8.81 -3.92
CA LEU A 7 -17.49 9.24 -3.25
C LEU A 7 -17.18 9.66 -1.82
N LEU A 8 -17.56 10.88 -1.44
CA LEU A 8 -17.47 11.34 -0.06
C LEU A 8 -18.78 11.03 0.66
N LEU A 9 -18.80 9.98 1.47
CA LEU A 9 -20.00 9.55 2.20
C LEU A 9 -19.94 10.00 3.67
N PRO A 10 -21.09 10.27 4.31
CA PRO A 10 -22.46 10.16 3.76
C PRO A 10 -22.92 11.36 2.93
N ARG A 11 -22.08 12.41 2.78
CA ARG A 11 -22.41 13.65 2.07
C ARG A 11 -22.97 13.42 0.65
N ASP A 12 -22.35 12.52 -0.09
CA ASP A 12 -22.66 12.23 -1.50
C ASP A 12 -23.53 10.97 -1.67
N ALA A 13 -24.31 10.59 -0.65
CA ALA A 13 -25.15 9.39 -0.70
C ALA A 13 -26.10 9.36 -1.92
N ALA A 14 -26.62 10.51 -2.34
CA ALA A 14 -27.46 10.65 -3.53
C ALA A 14 -26.71 10.36 -4.85
N SER A 15 -25.38 10.45 -4.85
CA SER A 15 -24.51 10.21 -6.00
C SER A 15 -24.13 8.73 -6.16
N VAL A 16 -24.44 7.86 -5.18
CA VAL A 16 -24.12 6.42 -5.25
C VAL A 16 -24.71 5.74 -6.50
N PRO A 17 -26.00 5.92 -6.85
CA PRO A 17 -26.56 5.30 -8.06
C PRO A 17 -25.92 5.84 -9.35
N ALA A 18 -25.54 7.13 -9.37
CA ALA A 18 -24.88 7.74 -10.51
C ALA A 18 -23.46 7.18 -10.70
N THR A 19 -22.69 7.08 -9.61
CA THR A 19 -21.34 6.52 -9.61
C THR A 19 -21.32 5.06 -10.02
N ARG A 20 -22.28 4.26 -9.53
CA ARG A 20 -22.45 2.87 -9.96
C ARG A 20 -22.72 2.75 -11.45
N ARG A 21 -23.58 3.63 -12.01
CA ARG A 21 -23.84 3.67 -13.44
C ARG A 21 -22.60 4.07 -14.25
N LEU A 22 -21.84 5.06 -13.78
CA LEU A 22 -20.59 5.48 -14.43
C LEU A 22 -19.55 4.36 -14.43
N LEU A 23 -19.35 3.69 -13.29
CA LEU A 23 -18.44 2.55 -13.18
C LEU A 23 -18.87 1.41 -14.11
N ASN A 24 -20.17 1.06 -14.11
CA ASN A 24 -20.69 0.02 -14.99
C ASN A 24 -20.56 0.38 -16.48
N ALA A 25 -20.79 1.65 -16.84
CA ALA A 25 -20.60 2.13 -18.20
C ALA A 25 -19.12 2.04 -18.62
N ALA A 26 -18.19 2.40 -17.72
CA ALA A 26 -16.75 2.25 -17.96
C ALA A 26 -16.39 0.77 -18.17
N LEU A 27 -16.78 -0.12 -17.27
CA LEU A 27 -16.52 -1.57 -17.40
C LEU A 27 -17.13 -2.17 -18.68
N THR A 28 -18.31 -1.69 -19.08
CA THR A 28 -18.96 -2.12 -20.33
C THR A 28 -18.21 -1.62 -21.56
N ALA A 29 -17.77 -0.36 -21.56
CA ALA A 29 -16.97 0.20 -22.64
C ALA A 29 -15.62 -0.52 -22.80
N LEU A 30 -15.04 -0.96 -21.67
CA LEU A 30 -13.84 -1.80 -21.67
C LEU A 30 -14.12 -3.26 -22.07
N GLY A 31 -15.39 -3.67 -22.14
CA GLY A 31 -15.84 -5.03 -22.43
C GLY A 31 -15.45 -6.07 -21.39
N VAL A 32 -15.50 -5.67 -20.11
CA VAL A 32 -15.45 -6.62 -18.98
C VAL A 32 -16.67 -7.55 -19.03
N GLU A 33 -16.49 -8.83 -18.73
CA GLU A 33 -17.57 -9.83 -18.68
C GLU A 33 -18.72 -9.41 -17.75
N GLU A 34 -19.95 -9.74 -18.12
CA GLU A 34 -21.15 -9.24 -17.44
C GLU A 34 -21.27 -9.70 -15.99
N ASP A 35 -20.92 -10.95 -15.68
CA ASP A 35 -20.92 -11.50 -14.32
C ASP A 35 -20.02 -10.69 -13.38
N ILE A 36 -18.80 -10.36 -13.83
CA ILE A 36 -17.86 -9.54 -13.08
C ILE A 36 -18.40 -8.12 -12.85
N ARG A 37 -19.03 -7.53 -13.87
CA ARG A 37 -19.64 -6.19 -13.73
C ARG A 37 -20.76 -6.17 -12.71
N VAL A 38 -21.60 -7.22 -12.70
CA VAL A 38 -22.67 -7.39 -11.72
C VAL A 38 -22.08 -7.50 -10.31
N ASP A 39 -21.06 -8.35 -10.13
CA ASP A 39 -20.37 -8.53 -8.84
C ASP A 39 -19.83 -7.20 -8.31
N ILE A 40 -19.08 -6.45 -9.13
CA ILE A 40 -18.51 -5.14 -8.77
C ILE A 40 -19.61 -4.15 -8.40
N GLY A 41 -20.71 -4.14 -9.15
CA GLY A 41 -21.86 -3.28 -8.90
C GLY A 41 -22.51 -3.56 -7.53
N VAL A 42 -22.63 -4.85 -7.16
CA VAL A 42 -23.14 -5.26 -5.85
C VAL A 42 -22.13 -4.89 -4.76
N MET A 43 -20.85 -5.18 -4.94
CA MET A 43 -19.79 -4.85 -3.98
C MET A 43 -19.75 -3.35 -3.66
N LEU A 44 -19.82 -2.48 -4.68
CA LEU A 44 -19.85 -1.03 -4.48
C LEU A 44 -21.11 -0.57 -3.74
N THR A 45 -22.25 -1.18 -4.06
CA THR A 45 -23.54 -0.83 -3.43
C THR A 45 -23.52 -1.20 -1.94
N GLU A 46 -23.04 -2.40 -1.60
CA GLU A 46 -22.94 -2.87 -0.22
C GLU A 46 -21.91 -2.05 0.57
N ALA A 47 -20.76 -1.73 -0.03
CA ALA A 47 -19.74 -0.88 0.60
C ALA A 47 -20.31 0.51 0.95
N CYS A 48 -20.93 1.19 -0.02
CA CYS A 48 -21.55 2.50 0.20
C CYS A 48 -22.70 2.43 1.22
N THR A 49 -23.55 1.40 1.14
CA THR A 49 -24.69 1.22 2.05
C THR A 49 -24.23 1.02 3.48
N ASN A 50 -23.18 0.22 3.70
CA ASN A 50 -22.60 0.02 5.03
C ASN A 50 -22.07 1.33 5.60
N VAL A 51 -21.34 2.12 4.80
CA VAL A 51 -20.85 3.44 5.23
C VAL A 51 -22.02 4.36 5.59
N ILE A 52 -23.04 4.48 4.75
CA ILE A 52 -24.18 5.37 5.00
C ILE A 52 -24.95 4.96 6.27
N LYS A 53 -25.09 3.66 6.53
CA LYS A 53 -25.83 3.15 7.70
C LYS A 53 -25.06 3.28 9.01
N HIS A 54 -23.73 3.19 8.96
CA HIS A 54 -22.88 3.07 10.15
C HIS A 54 -21.94 4.26 10.37
N ALA A 55 -21.94 5.27 9.49
CA ALA A 55 -21.16 6.49 9.70
C ALA A 55 -21.66 7.25 10.94
N GLU A 56 -20.74 7.57 11.84
CA GLU A 56 -21.00 8.41 13.01
C GLU A 56 -21.30 9.87 12.60
N HIS A 57 -21.94 10.63 13.48
CA HIS A 57 -22.26 12.03 13.21
C HIS A 57 -20.97 12.86 13.01
N GLY A 58 -20.77 13.36 11.80
CA GLY A 58 -19.60 14.16 11.44
C GLY A 58 -18.43 13.36 10.87
N ALA A 59 -18.54 12.02 10.79
CA ALA A 59 -17.54 11.19 10.13
C ALA A 59 -17.61 11.37 8.60
N LEU A 60 -16.43 11.42 7.97
CA LEU A 60 -16.29 11.54 6.53
C LEU A 60 -15.57 10.29 6.02
N TYR A 61 -16.16 9.61 5.05
CA TYR A 61 -15.56 8.44 4.43
C TYR A 61 -15.35 8.69 2.95
N THR A 62 -14.22 8.24 2.41
CA THR A 62 -14.00 8.18 0.95
C THR A 62 -14.19 6.74 0.49
N VAL A 63 -15.21 6.50 -0.34
CA VAL A 63 -15.34 5.25 -1.09
C VAL A 63 -14.75 5.46 -2.48
N ARG A 64 -13.62 4.83 -2.75
CA ARG A 64 -12.91 4.89 -4.03
C ARG A 64 -13.06 3.58 -4.79
N ALA A 65 -13.64 3.64 -5.99
CA ALA A 65 -13.64 2.54 -6.94
C ALA A 65 -12.61 2.82 -8.03
N SER A 66 -11.58 1.99 -8.13
CA SER A 66 -10.55 2.08 -9.17
C SER A 66 -10.53 0.86 -10.06
N ILE A 67 -10.18 1.07 -11.33
CA ILE A 67 -9.84 0.04 -12.30
C ILE A 67 -8.39 0.28 -12.69
N GLN A 68 -7.54 -0.70 -12.42
CA GLN A 68 -6.14 -0.70 -12.79
C GLN A 68 -5.87 -1.99 -13.55
N ASP A 69 -5.63 -1.85 -14.86
CA ASP A 69 -5.41 -2.96 -15.79
C ASP A 69 -6.45 -4.06 -15.59
N ARG A 70 -6.07 -5.23 -15.08
CA ARG A 70 -6.97 -6.38 -14.89
C ARG A 70 -7.62 -6.46 -13.51
N ARG A 71 -7.62 -5.39 -12.72
CA ARG A 71 -8.16 -5.39 -11.36
C ARG A 71 -9.11 -4.22 -11.15
N CYS A 72 -10.24 -4.49 -10.53
CA CYS A 72 -11.07 -3.47 -9.91
C CYS A 72 -10.91 -3.54 -8.39
N GLN A 73 -10.68 -2.39 -7.77
CA GLN A 73 -10.52 -2.26 -6.34
C GLN A 73 -11.53 -1.26 -5.78
N ILE A 74 -12.22 -1.63 -4.71
CA ILE A 74 -13.13 -0.75 -3.97
C ILE A 74 -12.54 -0.56 -2.58
N LYS A 75 -12.11 0.67 -2.28
CA LYS A 75 -11.58 1.06 -0.98
C LYS A 75 -12.60 1.91 -0.25
N VAL A 76 -12.83 1.60 1.02
CA VAL A 76 -13.56 2.45 1.96
C VAL A 76 -12.53 2.98 2.95
N ILE A 77 -12.29 4.29 2.91
CA ILE A 77 -11.30 4.99 3.74
C ILE A 77 -12.08 5.86 4.71
N ASP A 78 -11.81 5.74 6.01
CA ASP A 78 -12.31 6.67 7.01
C ASP A 78 -11.39 7.92 7.03
N CYS A 79 -11.94 9.09 6.78
CA CYS A 79 -11.23 10.37 6.73
C CYS A 79 -11.46 11.20 8.00
N GLY A 80 -12.01 10.61 9.07
CA GLY A 80 -12.21 11.23 10.38
C GLY A 80 -10.94 11.28 11.26
N THR A 81 -11.06 11.86 12.47
CA THR A 81 -9.96 12.06 13.44
C THR A 81 -9.55 10.78 14.21
N GLY A 82 -9.60 9.62 13.56
CA GLY A 82 -9.27 8.33 14.17
C GLY A 82 -10.49 7.54 14.66
N PHE A 83 -10.40 6.22 14.48
CA PHE A 83 -11.40 5.22 14.84
C PHE A 83 -11.06 4.60 16.20
N ASP A 84 -11.92 4.75 17.20
CA ASP A 84 -11.73 4.10 18.51
C ASP A 84 -12.23 2.65 18.48
N ALA A 85 -11.30 1.73 18.20
CA ALA A 85 -11.57 0.30 18.18
C ALA A 85 -12.04 -0.25 19.55
N ALA A 86 -11.82 0.46 20.66
CA ALA A 86 -12.27 0.05 21.99
C ALA A 86 -13.76 0.31 22.25
N GLY A 87 -14.42 1.11 21.41
CA GLY A 87 -15.85 1.45 21.51
C GLY A 87 -16.79 0.53 20.74
N ILE A 88 -16.28 -0.41 19.94
CA ILE A 88 -17.11 -1.30 19.11
C ILE A 88 -17.71 -2.41 20.00
N PRO A 89 -19.04 -2.48 20.17
CA PRO A 89 -19.67 -3.63 20.82
C PRO A 89 -19.33 -4.88 20.01
N SER A 90 -18.91 -5.96 20.69
CA SER A 90 -18.75 -7.25 20.03
C SER A 90 -20.07 -7.63 19.34
N PRO A 91 -20.07 -7.90 18.02
CA PRO A 91 -21.31 -8.11 17.30
C PRO A 91 -22.01 -9.38 17.78
N GLU A 92 -23.30 -9.26 18.11
CA GLU A 92 -24.12 -10.42 18.42
C GLU A 92 -24.28 -11.31 17.16
N PRO A 93 -24.07 -12.63 17.27
CA PRO A 93 -24.01 -13.56 16.14
C PRO A 93 -25.36 -13.81 15.41
N ALA A 94 -26.36 -12.96 15.62
CA ALA A 94 -27.69 -13.07 15.01
C ALA A 94 -28.26 -11.75 14.47
N ALA A 95 -27.51 -10.65 14.52
CA ALA A 95 -27.97 -9.37 13.97
C ALA A 95 -27.91 -9.38 12.43
N GLU A 96 -28.85 -8.71 11.74
CA GLU A 96 -28.80 -8.47 10.28
C GLU A 96 -27.52 -7.72 9.83
N ASN A 97 -26.71 -7.26 10.79
CA ASN A 97 -25.39 -6.67 10.67
C ASN A 97 -24.35 -7.74 10.29
N GLY A 98 -24.12 -7.91 8.98
CA GLY A 98 -23.08 -8.82 8.48
C GLY A 98 -23.37 -9.39 7.09
N ARG A 99 -24.63 -9.33 6.63
CA ARG A 99 -25.00 -9.83 5.28
C ARG A 99 -24.26 -9.10 4.17
N GLY A 100 -24.18 -7.77 4.23
CA GLY A 100 -23.42 -6.99 3.25
C GLY A 100 -21.94 -7.36 3.23
N LEU A 101 -21.35 -7.62 4.40
CA LEU A 101 -19.97 -8.07 4.52
C LEU A 101 -19.76 -9.46 3.92
N MET A 102 -20.66 -10.40 4.21
CA MET A 102 -20.64 -11.76 3.67
C MET A 102 -20.81 -11.76 2.15
N ILE A 103 -21.70 -10.92 1.61
CA ILE A 103 -21.89 -10.71 0.17
C ILE A 103 -20.58 -10.20 -0.44
N MET A 104 -20.00 -9.13 0.11
CA MET A 104 -18.74 -8.58 -0.38
C MET A 104 -17.58 -9.59 -0.33
N GLN A 105 -17.49 -10.41 0.73
CA GLN A 105 -16.49 -11.47 0.85
C GLN A 105 -16.70 -12.62 -0.14
N THR A 106 -17.95 -12.89 -0.51
CA THR A 106 -18.28 -13.95 -1.48
C THR A 106 -17.96 -13.49 -2.91
N LEU A 107 -18.21 -12.21 -3.20
CA LEU A 107 -18.03 -11.65 -4.54
C LEU A 107 -16.59 -11.20 -4.81
N ALA A 108 -15.85 -10.76 -3.80
CA ALA A 108 -14.47 -10.32 -3.97
C ALA A 108 -13.52 -11.52 -4.12
N ASP A 109 -12.52 -11.39 -4.99
CA ASP A 109 -11.41 -12.34 -5.06
C ASP A 109 -10.41 -12.09 -3.92
N GLY A 110 -10.43 -10.90 -3.32
CA GLY A 110 -9.63 -10.56 -2.15
C GLY A 110 -10.28 -9.49 -1.27
N VAL A 111 -10.25 -9.70 0.05
CA VAL A 111 -10.73 -8.72 1.04
C VAL A 111 -9.64 -8.45 2.06
N ARG A 112 -9.32 -7.17 2.27
CA ARG A 112 -8.34 -6.72 3.26
C ARG A 112 -8.95 -5.68 4.20
N TYR A 113 -8.78 -5.90 5.51
CA TYR A 113 -9.14 -4.95 6.55
C TYR A 113 -7.85 -4.41 7.18
N ARG A 114 -7.74 -3.09 7.32
CA ARG A 114 -6.69 -2.44 8.10
C ARG A 114 -7.30 -1.32 8.93
N THR A 115 -6.89 -1.18 10.17
CA THR A 115 -7.28 -0.05 11.01
C THR A 115 -6.07 0.85 11.19
N PHE A 116 -6.24 2.13 10.87
CA PHE A 116 -5.25 3.18 11.07
C PHE A 116 -5.69 4.04 12.25
N LEU A 117 -4.74 4.37 13.13
CA LEU A 117 -5.01 5.23 14.29
C LEU A 117 -5.35 6.68 13.88
N GLN A 118 -4.86 7.13 12.72
CA GLN A 118 -5.05 8.50 12.22
C GLN A 118 -6.07 8.58 11.07
N ASP A 119 -6.22 7.53 10.24
CA ASP A 119 -7.07 7.48 9.04
C ASP A 119 -8.17 6.40 9.13
N GLY A 120 -8.59 6.08 10.37
CA GLY A 120 -9.64 5.12 10.71
C GLY A 120 -9.57 3.75 10.01
N ALA A 121 -10.72 3.10 9.81
CA ALA A 121 -10.77 1.75 9.24
C ALA A 121 -10.78 1.76 7.70
N LEU A 122 -9.82 1.06 7.10
CA LEU A 122 -9.73 0.77 5.66
C LEU A 122 -10.25 -0.63 5.36
N VAL A 123 -11.27 -0.69 4.49
CA VAL A 123 -11.69 -1.94 3.82
C VAL A 123 -11.28 -1.84 2.36
N SER A 124 -10.58 -2.86 1.86
CA SER A 124 -10.23 -2.98 0.45
C SER A 124 -10.78 -4.28 -0.11
N LEU A 125 -11.64 -4.15 -1.12
CA LEU A 125 -12.21 -5.25 -1.87
C LEU A 125 -11.58 -5.29 -3.26
N GLU A 126 -11.18 -6.47 -3.71
CA GLU A 126 -10.53 -6.66 -5.01
C GLU A 126 -11.29 -7.68 -5.85
N LYS A 127 -11.47 -7.37 -7.13
CA LYS A 127 -12.06 -8.25 -8.13
C LYS A 127 -11.19 -8.25 -9.38
N ASN A 128 -10.85 -9.43 -9.87
CA ASN A 128 -10.12 -9.60 -11.11
C ASN A 128 -11.07 -9.41 -12.30
N LEU A 129 -10.61 -8.70 -13.31
CA LEU A 129 -11.35 -8.37 -14.52
C LEU A 129 -10.99 -9.37 -15.62
N ARG A 130 -12.03 -9.91 -16.25
CA ARG A 130 -11.94 -10.66 -17.50
C ARG A 130 -12.59 -9.83 -18.60
N TYR A 131 -11.90 -9.74 -19.72
CA TYR A 131 -12.27 -8.93 -20.87
C TYR A 131 -12.62 -9.87 -22.02
N GLY A 132 -13.64 -9.53 -22.81
CA GLY A 132 -13.91 -10.23 -24.06
C GLY A 132 -12.73 -10.10 -25.05
N GLU A 133 -12.48 -11.13 -25.86
CA GLU A 133 -11.32 -11.23 -26.75
C GLU A 133 -11.16 -10.03 -27.70
N ASP A 134 -12.27 -9.50 -28.23
CA ASP A 134 -12.30 -8.34 -29.14
C ASP A 134 -12.68 -7.02 -28.46
N SER A 135 -12.70 -6.99 -27.13
CA SER A 135 -13.09 -5.78 -26.40
C SER A 135 -11.98 -4.73 -26.35
N LEU A 136 -12.34 -3.47 -26.12
CA LEU A 136 -11.36 -2.39 -25.99
C LEU A 136 -10.38 -2.66 -24.84
N GLY A 137 -10.83 -3.23 -23.71
CA GLY A 137 -9.94 -3.66 -22.63
C GLY A 137 -9.09 -4.86 -23.03
N GLY A 138 -9.65 -5.82 -23.77
CA GLY A 138 -8.91 -6.96 -24.33
C GLY A 138 -7.80 -6.51 -25.29
N LEU A 139 -8.08 -5.57 -26.18
CA LEU A 139 -7.15 -5.02 -27.18
C LEU A 139 -6.12 -4.06 -26.58
N LEU A 140 -6.52 -3.17 -25.67
CA LEU A 140 -5.57 -2.31 -24.93
C LEU A 140 -4.62 -3.13 -24.05
N LEU A 141 -5.06 -4.32 -23.65
CA LEU A 141 -4.25 -5.30 -22.94
C LEU A 141 -3.74 -6.42 -23.89
N ALA A 142 -3.91 -6.30 -25.21
CA ALA A 142 -3.39 -7.29 -26.18
C ALA A 142 -1.92 -7.00 -26.53
N ASP A 143 -1.52 -5.72 -26.55
CA ASP A 143 -0.11 -5.31 -26.54
C ASP A 143 0.51 -5.44 -25.15
N SER A 144 -0.33 -5.40 -24.11
CA SER A 144 0.03 -5.82 -22.75
C SER A 144 -0.38 -7.27 -22.53
N ARG A 145 0.09 -8.20 -23.39
CA ARG A 145 0.06 -9.63 -23.07
C ARG A 145 0.55 -9.78 -21.63
N VAL A 146 -0.36 -9.97 -20.69
CA VAL A 146 -0.10 -10.73 -19.49
C VAL A 146 -0.25 -12.16 -19.98
N PRO A 147 0.86 -12.87 -20.22
CA PRO A 147 0.78 -14.28 -20.54
C PRO A 147 0.09 -14.98 -19.36
N VAL A 148 -0.54 -16.11 -19.64
CA VAL A 148 -0.57 -17.21 -18.67
C VAL A 148 0.84 -17.26 -18.06
N MET A 149 1.00 -16.97 -16.76
CA MET A 149 2.28 -16.85 -16.05
C MET A 149 3.28 -17.83 -16.67
N THR A 150 4.14 -17.30 -17.56
CA THR A 150 5.10 -18.16 -18.25
C THR A 150 6.13 -18.58 -17.21
N ASP A 151 6.76 -19.75 -17.37
CA ASP A 151 7.85 -20.17 -16.47
C ASP A 151 8.86 -19.02 -16.26
N ALA A 152 9.12 -18.20 -17.29
CA ALA A 152 9.99 -17.03 -17.24
C ALA A 152 9.50 -15.85 -16.36
N GLU A 153 8.19 -15.61 -16.23
CA GLU A 153 7.64 -14.55 -15.36
C GLU A 153 7.56 -15.02 -13.90
N ALA A 154 7.21 -16.29 -13.69
CA ALA A 154 7.30 -16.93 -12.38
C ALA A 154 8.75 -16.93 -11.88
N GLU A 155 9.70 -17.24 -12.76
CA GLU A 155 11.13 -17.16 -12.48
C GLU A 155 11.57 -15.72 -12.15
N MET A 156 11.03 -14.71 -12.83
CA MET A 156 11.36 -13.30 -12.56
C MET A 156 10.80 -12.83 -11.20
N GLU A 157 9.58 -13.23 -10.85
CA GLU A 157 8.97 -12.91 -9.56
C GLU A 157 9.65 -13.66 -8.41
N GLU A 158 10.03 -14.93 -8.62
CA GLU A 158 10.83 -15.71 -7.69
C GLU A 158 12.23 -15.10 -7.53
N PHE A 159 12.84 -14.63 -8.62
CA PHE A 159 14.11 -13.92 -8.60
C PHE A 159 14.01 -12.60 -7.81
N ALA A 160 12.99 -11.78 -8.05
CA ALA A 160 12.77 -10.55 -7.30
C ALA A 160 12.54 -10.84 -5.80
N THR A 161 11.75 -11.87 -5.49
CA THR A 161 11.51 -12.34 -4.12
C THR A 161 12.80 -12.73 -3.43
N ARG A 162 13.67 -13.46 -4.13
CA ARG A 162 15.01 -13.82 -3.63
C ARG A 162 15.85 -12.58 -3.33
N LEU A 163 15.86 -11.57 -4.19
CA LEU A 163 16.62 -10.33 -3.93
C LEU A 163 16.13 -9.61 -2.67
N PHE A 164 14.81 -9.57 -2.43
CA PHE A 164 14.26 -9.01 -1.20
C PHE A 164 14.63 -9.84 0.03
N ASP A 165 14.65 -11.16 -0.07
CA ASP A 165 15.08 -12.03 1.03
C ASP A 165 16.57 -11.88 1.35
N MET A 166 17.41 -11.71 0.34
CA MET A 166 18.84 -11.42 0.52
C MET A 166 19.04 -10.10 1.27
N ALA A 167 18.26 -9.06 0.95
CA ALA A 167 18.27 -7.81 1.70
C ALA A 167 17.84 -8.00 3.16
N ARG A 168 16.81 -8.82 3.43
CA ARG A 168 16.35 -9.13 4.81
C ARG A 168 17.36 -9.95 5.62
N ARG A 169 18.16 -10.79 4.96
CA ARG A 169 19.18 -11.64 5.58
C ARG A 169 20.54 -10.97 5.71
N GLY A 170 20.77 -9.90 4.93
CA GLY A 170 22.03 -9.17 4.93
C GLY A 170 23.09 -9.83 4.03
N ASP A 171 22.67 -10.56 2.99
CA ASP A 171 23.55 -11.24 2.04
C ASP A 171 24.20 -10.25 1.06
N ALA A 172 24.94 -9.28 1.62
CA ALA A 172 25.41 -8.08 0.94
C ALA A 172 26.19 -8.41 -0.34
N VAL A 173 27.16 -9.34 -0.26
CA VAL A 173 28.06 -9.65 -1.39
C VAL A 173 27.29 -10.14 -2.61
N GLU A 174 26.37 -11.09 -2.41
CA GLU A 174 25.62 -11.69 -3.51
C GLU A 174 24.55 -10.70 -4.02
N LEU A 175 23.85 -10.00 -3.13
CA LEU A 175 22.83 -9.01 -3.51
C LEU A 175 23.44 -7.90 -4.38
N ILE A 176 24.61 -7.43 -3.97
CA ILE A 176 25.34 -6.38 -4.65
C ILE A 176 25.86 -6.84 -6.02
N GLY A 177 26.25 -8.12 -6.15
CA GLY A 177 26.59 -8.70 -7.45
C GLY A 177 25.45 -8.55 -8.47
N TYR A 178 24.19 -8.72 -8.04
CA TYR A 178 23.03 -8.50 -8.91
C TYR A 178 22.77 -7.02 -9.23
N VAL A 179 23.00 -6.12 -8.26
CA VAL A 179 22.88 -4.66 -8.49
C VAL A 179 23.94 -4.19 -9.49
N ASP A 180 25.18 -4.65 -9.36
CA ASP A 180 26.27 -4.36 -10.30
C ASP A 180 26.00 -4.96 -11.70
N ALA A 181 25.25 -6.07 -11.76
CA ALA A 181 24.81 -6.68 -13.02
C ALA A 181 23.58 -5.98 -13.65
N GLY A 182 23.02 -4.95 -13.01
CA GLY A 182 21.96 -4.11 -13.59
C GLY A 182 20.61 -4.15 -12.87
N VAL A 183 20.48 -4.85 -11.73
CA VAL A 183 19.29 -4.71 -10.89
C VAL A 183 19.18 -3.26 -10.40
N PRO A 184 18.02 -2.59 -10.53
CA PRO A 184 17.86 -1.23 -10.06
C PRO A 184 18.12 -1.12 -8.55
N PRO A 185 18.98 -0.20 -8.09
CA PRO A 185 19.30 -0.05 -6.67
C PRO A 185 18.09 0.41 -5.83
N ASN A 186 17.08 0.99 -6.49
CA ASN A 186 15.82 1.43 -5.91
C ASN A 186 14.65 0.48 -6.19
N LEU A 187 14.94 -0.79 -6.54
CA LEU A 187 13.92 -1.84 -6.66
C LEU A 187 13.13 -1.95 -5.35
N SER A 188 11.80 -2.01 -5.46
CA SER A 188 10.88 -2.13 -4.33
C SER A 188 9.87 -3.26 -4.54
N ASN A 189 9.41 -3.86 -3.45
CA ASN A 189 8.35 -4.87 -3.47
C ASN A 189 6.95 -4.23 -3.61
N ASP A 190 5.89 -5.04 -3.60
CA ASP A 190 4.48 -4.62 -3.68
C ASP A 190 3.96 -3.72 -2.55
N LYS A 191 4.80 -3.42 -1.55
CA LYS A 191 4.52 -2.49 -0.44
C LYS A 191 5.34 -1.22 -0.55
N GLY A 192 6.15 -1.07 -1.60
CA GLY A 192 7.10 0.00 -1.77
C GLY A 192 8.36 -0.13 -0.91
N ASP A 193 8.60 -1.27 -0.25
CA ASP A 193 9.82 -1.45 0.55
C ASP A 193 11.01 -1.70 -0.39
N THR A 194 11.99 -0.80 -0.38
CA THR A 194 13.22 -0.94 -1.17
C THR A 194 14.17 -1.98 -0.58
N LEU A 195 15.14 -2.46 -1.38
CA LEU A 195 16.23 -3.31 -0.88
C LEU A 195 16.95 -2.67 0.31
N LEU A 196 17.24 -1.36 0.24
CA LEU A 196 17.88 -0.61 1.31
C LEU A 196 16.99 -0.53 2.56
N MET A 197 15.69 -0.30 2.40
CA MET A 197 14.75 -0.27 3.53
C MET A 197 14.65 -1.62 4.24
N LEU A 198 14.59 -2.72 3.49
CA LEU A 198 14.54 -4.06 4.06
C LEU A 198 15.83 -4.38 4.82
N ALA A 199 17.00 -4.08 4.23
CA ALA A 199 18.28 -4.25 4.91
C ALA A 199 18.35 -3.41 6.21
N ALA A 200 17.89 -2.16 6.17
CA ALA A 200 17.86 -1.27 7.32
C ALA A 200 16.95 -1.79 8.44
N TYR A 201 15.74 -2.21 8.10
CA TYR A 201 14.76 -2.71 9.07
C TYR A 201 15.22 -4.00 9.77
N HIS A 202 16.10 -4.78 9.11
CA HIS A 202 16.64 -6.04 9.62
C HIS A 202 18.07 -5.92 10.20
N GLY A 203 18.61 -4.72 10.37
CA GLY A 203 19.87 -4.50 11.08
C GLY A 203 21.15 -4.63 10.24
N HIS A 204 21.05 -4.68 8.91
CA HIS A 204 22.17 -5.00 8.03
C HIS A 204 22.92 -3.76 7.53
N ALA A 205 23.66 -3.10 8.42
CA ALA A 205 24.37 -1.85 8.12
C ALA A 205 25.33 -1.94 6.91
N ASP A 206 26.07 -3.04 6.77
CA ASP A 206 26.99 -3.23 5.64
C ASP A 206 26.24 -3.34 4.30
N THR A 207 25.07 -3.98 4.30
CA THR A 207 24.20 -4.06 3.12
C THR A 207 23.65 -2.67 2.76
N VAL A 208 23.24 -1.89 3.77
CA VAL A 208 22.77 -0.51 3.58
C VAL A 208 23.87 0.36 2.96
N ARG A 209 25.09 0.35 3.50
CA ARG A 209 26.23 1.12 2.95
C ARG A 209 26.52 0.71 1.50
N ALA A 210 26.54 -0.60 1.23
CA ALA A 210 26.86 -1.12 -0.10
C ALA A 210 25.81 -0.75 -1.16
N LEU A 211 24.52 -0.78 -0.79
CA LEU A 211 23.41 -0.36 -1.66
C LEU A 211 23.42 1.16 -1.88
N ALA A 212 23.62 1.95 -0.83
CA ALA A 212 23.71 3.41 -0.93
C ALA A 212 24.86 3.86 -1.84
N ALA A 213 26.02 3.21 -1.74
CA ALA A 213 27.16 3.45 -2.63
C ALA A 213 26.86 3.19 -4.12
N ARG A 214 25.77 2.48 -4.43
CA ARG A 214 25.29 2.19 -5.79
C ARG A 214 24.05 2.99 -6.17
N GLY A 215 23.75 4.06 -5.43
CA GLY A 215 22.66 4.97 -5.74
C GLY A 215 21.29 4.51 -5.23
N ALA A 216 21.24 3.59 -4.26
CA ALA A 216 20.01 3.37 -3.52
C ALA A 216 19.69 4.61 -2.69
N ASP A 217 18.46 5.11 -2.82
CA ASP A 217 17.98 6.33 -2.19
C ASP A 217 17.56 6.05 -0.73
N PRO A 218 18.27 6.59 0.27
CA PRO A 218 17.93 6.36 1.67
C PRO A 218 16.70 7.15 2.13
N GLU A 219 16.20 8.07 1.33
CA GLU A 219 15.03 8.91 1.64
C GLU A 219 13.72 8.35 1.07
N ARG A 220 13.79 7.34 0.21
CA ARG A 220 12.61 6.78 -0.47
C ARG A 220 11.65 6.13 0.53
N ALA A 221 10.44 6.68 0.57
CA ALA A 221 9.37 6.16 1.40
C ALA A 221 8.65 4.97 0.73
N ASN A 222 8.17 4.03 1.55
CA ASN A 222 7.30 2.95 1.10
C ASN A 222 5.84 3.43 0.98
N ASP A 223 4.91 2.54 0.62
CA ASP A 223 3.50 2.88 0.43
C ASP A 223 2.79 3.32 1.73
N ARG A 224 3.44 3.15 2.88
CA ARG A 224 2.98 3.62 4.20
C ARG A 224 3.59 4.97 4.59
N GLY A 225 4.34 5.61 3.70
CA GLY A 225 5.09 6.83 3.99
C GLY A 225 6.29 6.63 4.92
N GLN A 226 6.63 5.37 5.25
CA GLN A 226 7.74 5.07 6.16
C GLN A 226 9.07 5.20 5.42
N ARG A 227 10.04 5.86 6.05
CA ARG A 227 11.41 6.00 5.54
C ARG A 227 12.38 5.08 6.29
N PRO A 228 13.48 4.62 5.65
CA PRO A 228 14.43 3.70 6.25
C PRO A 228 14.98 4.15 7.61
N LEU A 229 15.33 5.43 7.76
CA LEU A 229 15.96 5.95 8.97
C LEU A 229 15.03 5.89 10.20
N ALA A 230 13.75 6.23 10.04
CA ALA A 230 12.77 6.10 11.11
C ALA A 230 12.57 4.63 11.53
N GLY A 231 12.57 3.71 10.56
CA GLY A 231 12.51 2.27 10.82
C GLY A 231 13.71 1.74 11.62
N ALA A 232 14.92 2.17 11.25
CA ALA A 232 16.16 1.80 11.96
C ALA A 232 16.19 2.33 13.40
N VAL A 233 15.73 3.56 13.61
CA VAL A 233 15.56 4.16 14.95
C VAL A 233 14.57 3.36 15.79
N PHE A 234 13.40 3.03 15.24
CA PHE A 234 12.38 2.22 15.92
C PHE A 234 12.92 0.85 16.36
N LYS A 235 13.81 0.26 15.55
CA LYS A 235 14.45 -1.03 15.85
C LYS A 235 15.68 -0.92 16.75
N LYS A 236 16.15 0.30 17.05
CA LYS A 236 17.36 0.56 17.81
C LYS A 236 18.63 -0.01 17.16
N GLU A 237 18.69 0.00 15.84
CA GLU A 237 19.83 -0.51 15.07
C GLU A 237 20.87 0.58 14.84
N ALA A 238 21.72 0.81 15.85
CA ALA A 238 22.68 1.92 15.90
C ALA A 238 23.60 2.00 14.67
N GLU A 239 24.14 0.88 14.22
CA GLU A 239 25.03 0.83 13.05
C GLU A 239 24.28 1.15 11.74
N VAL A 240 23.02 0.74 11.63
CA VAL A 240 22.17 1.07 10.48
C VAL A 240 21.83 2.56 10.48
N VAL A 241 21.49 3.13 11.64
CA VAL A 241 21.23 4.57 11.76
C VAL A 241 22.44 5.36 11.27
N ARG A 242 23.66 5.00 11.67
CA ARG A 242 24.88 5.64 11.16
C ARG A 242 25.04 5.48 9.66
N ALA A 243 24.89 4.26 9.13
CA ALA A 243 25.00 3.99 7.71
C ALA A 243 24.01 4.83 6.87
N LEU A 244 22.78 5.03 7.35
CA LEU A 244 21.78 5.84 6.68
C LEU A 244 22.10 7.34 6.75
N LEU A 245 22.61 7.84 7.89
CA LEU A 245 23.07 9.22 8.01
C LEU A 245 24.28 9.50 7.09
N GLU A 246 25.23 8.56 7.03
CA GLU A 246 26.38 8.60 6.11
C GLU A 246 25.92 8.62 4.65
N ALA A 247 24.82 7.94 4.33
CA ALA A 247 24.19 7.94 3.02
C ALA A 247 23.38 9.22 2.71
N GLY A 248 23.24 10.15 3.68
CA GLY A 248 22.54 11.42 3.50
C GLY A 248 21.06 11.42 3.86
N ALA A 249 20.59 10.44 4.64
CA ALA A 249 19.22 10.45 5.16
C ALA A 249 18.97 11.63 6.10
N ASP A 250 17.84 12.33 5.94
CA ASP A 250 17.46 13.46 6.79
C ASP A 250 16.66 12.96 8.02
N PRO A 251 17.19 13.14 9.25
CA PRO A 251 16.48 12.74 10.47
C PRO A 251 15.10 13.38 10.67
N ARG A 252 14.86 14.52 10.01
CA ARG A 252 13.64 15.33 10.15
C ARG A 252 12.64 15.08 9.03
N ALA A 253 12.97 14.25 8.04
CA ALA A 253 12.09 13.98 6.92
C ALA A 253 11.06 12.87 7.22
N GLY A 254 9.87 13.01 6.63
CA GLY A 254 8.78 12.04 6.76
C GLY A 254 7.93 12.20 8.03
N SER A 255 6.87 11.39 8.13
CA SER A 255 5.99 11.32 9.30
C SER A 255 5.60 9.86 9.58
N PRO A 256 5.98 9.27 10.73
CA PRO A 256 6.87 9.85 11.73
C PRO A 256 8.30 9.97 11.19
N SER A 257 8.95 11.10 11.48
CA SER A 257 10.39 11.30 11.23
C SER A 257 11.25 10.47 12.19
N ALA A 258 12.55 10.36 11.90
CA ALA A 258 13.49 9.66 12.78
C ALA A 258 13.64 10.37 14.14
N VAL A 259 13.59 11.70 14.16
CA VAL A 259 13.59 12.51 15.39
C VAL A 259 12.32 12.25 16.22
N GLU A 260 11.14 12.25 15.61
CA GLU A 260 9.89 11.98 16.31
C GLU A 260 9.85 10.55 16.85
N THR A 261 10.33 9.59 16.07
CA THR A 261 10.45 8.19 16.49
C THR A 261 11.41 8.08 17.68
N ALA A 262 12.60 8.67 17.62
CA ALA A 262 13.55 8.63 18.73
C ALA A 262 12.99 9.28 20.01
N LYS A 263 12.24 10.39 19.90
CA LYS A 263 11.54 11.00 21.04
C LYS A 263 10.46 10.10 21.62
N MET A 264 9.62 9.51 20.76
CA MET A 264 8.51 8.64 21.16
C MET A 264 9.00 7.41 21.95
N PHE A 265 10.13 6.83 21.55
CA PHE A 265 10.69 5.63 22.19
C PHE A 265 11.84 5.92 23.18
N GLY A 266 12.16 7.20 23.42
CA GLY A 266 13.17 7.61 24.41
C GLY A 266 14.61 7.27 24.02
N HIS A 267 14.94 7.22 22.73
CA HIS A 267 16.28 6.90 22.22
C HIS A 267 17.17 8.16 22.17
N THR A 268 17.61 8.59 23.35
CA THR A 268 18.40 9.82 23.54
C THR A 268 19.74 9.82 22.78
N GLU A 269 20.34 8.65 22.56
CA GLU A 269 21.57 8.49 21.79
C GLU A 269 21.42 8.94 20.33
N PHE A 270 20.30 8.59 19.68
CA PHE A 270 20.06 8.99 18.30
C PHE A 270 19.70 10.47 18.19
N LEU A 271 19.02 11.02 19.19
CA LEU A 271 18.75 12.47 19.23
C LEU A 271 20.04 13.29 19.25
N ALA A 272 21.05 12.85 20.01
CA ALA A 272 22.36 13.50 20.01
C ALA A 272 23.02 13.45 18.62
N TRP A 273 22.93 12.32 17.91
CA TRP A 273 23.47 12.20 16.55
C TRP A 273 22.75 13.10 15.55
N PHE A 274 21.43 13.28 15.69
CA PHE A 274 20.64 14.13 14.80
C PHE A 274 20.81 15.64 15.05
N GLU A 275 21.28 16.01 16.25
CA GLU A 275 21.70 17.37 16.57
C GLU A 275 23.07 17.69 15.96
N GLU A 276 24.00 16.74 15.98
CA GLU A 276 25.33 16.88 15.35
C GLU A 276 25.25 16.92 13.82
N ALA A 277 24.27 16.22 13.23
CA ALA A 277 24.01 16.21 11.79
C ALA A 277 23.26 17.45 11.26
N ALA A 278 22.90 18.43 12.12
CA ALA A 278 22.22 19.63 11.66
C ALA A 278 23.19 20.59 10.94
N PRO A 279 22.81 21.19 9.79
CA PRO A 279 23.61 22.27 9.21
C PRO A 279 23.69 23.44 10.21
N PRO A 280 24.83 24.16 10.30
CA PRO A 280 24.97 25.27 11.22
C PRO A 280 23.87 26.32 10.96
N PRO A 281 23.34 26.98 12.01
CA PRO A 281 22.35 28.03 11.83
C PRO A 281 22.94 29.15 10.97
N ALA A 282 22.17 29.56 9.95
CA ALA A 282 22.50 30.62 9.01
C ALA A 282 22.65 32.00 9.67
#